data_AF-A0A2W2IXZ7-F1
#
_entry.id   AF-A0A2W2IXZ7-F1
#
_cell.length_a   1.000
_cell.length_b   1.000
_cell.length_c   1.000
_cell.angle_alpha   90.00
_cell.angle_beta   90.00
_cell.angle_gamma   90.00
#
_symmetry.space_group_name_H-M   'P 1'
#
loop_
_entity.id
_entity.type
_entity.pdbx_description
1 polymer ?
#
loop_
_entity_poly.entity_id
_entity_poly.type
_entity_poly.pdbx_seq_one_letter_code
_entity_poly.pdbx_strand_id
1 'polypeptide(L)'
;ALVLTVGHGTAAVTATPERAVTLTCAPAPSGSHPAAPDACAELRAVGGDLAALTASDNVLCTREYNPVVITVQGVWQGKRVSYERTFANECVKNASTTSVFAF
;
A
#
# COMPACT_ATOMS: atom_id res chain seq x y z
N ALA A 1 5.21 12.22 -4.38
CA ALA A 1 4.12 11.71 -5.22
C ALA A 1 4.37 10.23 -5.44
N LEU A 2 3.37 9.41 -5.18
CA LEU A 2 3.44 7.96 -5.22
C LEU A 2 2.30 7.45 -6.10
N VAL A 3 2.56 6.33 -6.77
CA VAL A 3 1.56 5.50 -7.43
C VAL A 3 1.54 4.18 -6.69
N LEU A 4 0.35 3.74 -6.29
CA LEU A 4 0.12 2.50 -5.61
C LEU A 4 -0.71 1.59 -6.52
N THR A 5 -0.34 0.32 -6.61
CA THR A 5 -1.09 -0.68 -7.38
C THR A 5 -1.36 -1.91 -6.56
N VAL A 6 -2.39 -2.65 -6.94
CA VAL A 6 -2.68 -4.00 -6.43
C VAL A 6 -3.11 -4.89 -7.59
N GLY A 7 -2.73 -6.16 -7.52
CA GLY A 7 -3.21 -7.22 -8.43
C GLY A 7 -3.00 -8.59 -7.81
N HIS A 8 -3.76 -9.57 -8.29
CA HIS A 8 -3.57 -10.97 -7.88
C HIS A 8 -2.27 -11.53 -8.48
N GLY A 9 -1.52 -12.24 -7.64
CA GLY A 9 -0.24 -12.82 -8.01
C GLY A 9 0.78 -12.81 -6.87
N THR A 10 1.89 -13.48 -7.11
CA THR A 10 2.95 -13.65 -6.11
C THR A 10 4.11 -12.66 -6.28
N ALA A 11 4.19 -11.96 -7.42
CA ALA A 11 5.20 -10.96 -7.74
C ALA A 11 4.64 -9.91 -8.70
N ALA A 12 5.06 -8.64 -8.57
CA ALA A 12 4.51 -7.57 -9.39
C ALA A 12 4.89 -7.67 -10.87
N VAL A 13 6.05 -8.26 -11.17
CA VAL A 13 6.53 -8.42 -12.55
C VAL A 13 5.61 -9.31 -13.41
N THR A 14 4.87 -10.22 -12.78
CA THR A 14 3.94 -11.13 -13.44
C THR A 14 2.47 -10.83 -13.17
N ALA A 15 2.16 -9.95 -12.22
CA ALA A 15 0.80 -9.62 -11.85
C ALA A 15 0.27 -8.47 -12.72
N THR A 16 -0.94 -8.62 -13.25
CA THR A 16 -1.65 -7.52 -13.92
C THR A 16 -2.21 -6.57 -12.86
N PRO A 17 -1.93 -5.26 -12.89
CA PRO A 17 -2.57 -4.32 -11.99
C PRO A 17 -4.09 -4.27 -12.21
N GLU A 18 -4.85 -4.54 -11.15
CA GLU A 18 -6.32 -4.52 -11.16
C GLU A 18 -6.86 -3.16 -10.71
N ARG A 19 -6.15 -2.50 -9.79
CA ARG A 19 -6.42 -1.13 -9.35
C ARG A 19 -5.13 -0.37 -9.18
N ALA A 20 -5.23 0.94 -9.40
CA ALA A 20 -4.14 1.88 -9.18
C ALA A 20 -4.67 3.20 -8.64
N VAL A 21 -3.95 3.78 -7.68
CA VAL A 21 -4.25 5.10 -7.12
C VAL A 21 -3.00 5.96 -7.04
N THR A 22 -3.20 7.26 -7.02
CA THR A 22 -2.14 8.25 -6.82
C THR A 22 -2.24 8.84 -5.41
N LEU A 23 -1.08 9.12 -4.80
CA LEU A 23 -0.98 9.75 -3.50
C LEU A 23 0.11 10.82 -3.51
N THR A 24 -0.28 12.06 -3.24
CA THR A 24 0.62 13.20 -3.09
C THR A 24 0.43 13.80 -1.71
N CYS A 25 1.52 13.94 -0.94
CA CYS A 25 1.44 14.35 0.46
C CYS A 25 1.94 15.76 0.75
N ALA A 26 2.57 16.43 -0.22
CA ALA A 26 3.08 17.78 -0.09
C ALA A 26 2.71 18.60 -1.34
N PRO A 27 2.27 19.86 -1.19
CA PRO A 27 2.11 20.60 0.07
C PRO A 27 0.88 20.17 0.90
N ALA A 28 -0.11 19.51 0.30
CA ALA A 28 -1.28 18.96 0.97
C ALA A 28 -1.60 17.55 0.44
N PRO A 29 -2.23 16.68 1.26
CA PRO A 29 -2.71 15.37 0.83
C PRO A 29 -3.70 15.49 -0.34
N SER A 30 -3.44 14.76 -1.43
CA SER A 30 -4.26 14.73 -2.63
C SER A 30 -3.97 13.49 -3.49
N GLY A 31 -4.76 13.29 -4.55
CA GLY A 31 -4.65 12.14 -5.45
C GLY A 31 -5.95 11.35 -5.50
N SER A 32 -5.95 10.24 -6.23
CA SER A 32 -7.11 9.35 -6.35
C SER A 32 -7.26 8.36 -5.19
N HIS A 33 -6.31 8.35 -4.24
CA HIS A 33 -6.40 7.50 -3.05
C HIS A 33 -7.61 7.91 -2.16
N PRO A 34 -8.51 6.99 -1.79
CA PRO A 34 -9.76 7.32 -1.11
C PRO A 34 -9.56 7.95 0.28
N ALA A 35 -8.50 7.56 0.99
CA ALA A 35 -8.11 8.10 2.30
C ALA A 35 -6.76 8.83 2.26
N ALA A 36 -6.55 9.73 1.28
CA ALA A 36 -5.27 10.42 1.10
C ALA A 36 -4.73 11.12 2.37
N PRO A 37 -5.54 11.82 3.20
CA PRO A 37 -5.05 12.46 4.43
C PRO A 37 -4.43 11.47 5.42
N ASP A 38 -5.11 10.34 5.65
CA ASP A 38 -4.69 9.30 6.60
C ASP A 38 -3.45 8.56 6.08
N ALA A 39 -3.46 8.17 4.80
CA ALA A 39 -2.31 7.50 4.17
C ALA A 39 -1.05 8.35 4.24
N CYS A 40 -1.17 9.65 3.99
CA CYS A 40 -0.05 10.58 4.16
C CYS A 40 0.37 10.75 5.62
N ALA A 41 -0.54 10.64 6.58
CA ALA A 41 -0.23 10.72 8.01
C ALA A 41 0.56 9.50 8.47
N GLU A 42 0.16 8.30 8.06
CA GLU A 42 0.89 7.07 8.35
C GLU A 42 2.26 7.05 7.70
N LEU A 43 2.38 7.42 6.42
CA LEU A 43 3.68 7.54 5.77
C LEU A 43 4.59 8.54 6.48
N ARG A 44 4.04 9.65 7.00
CA ARG A 44 4.80 10.60 7.83
C ARG A 44 5.24 9.99 9.15
N ALA A 45 4.39 9.22 9.82
CA ALA A 45 4.70 8.59 11.10
C ALA A 45 5.86 7.59 10.99
N VAL A 46 5.97 6.87 9.87
CA VAL A 46 7.07 5.94 9.59
C VAL A 46 8.21 6.55 8.74
N GLY A 47 8.19 7.87 8.51
CA GLY A 47 9.23 8.54 7.72
C GLY A 47 9.32 8.07 6.26
N GLY A 48 8.27 7.47 5.71
CA GLY A 48 8.21 6.89 4.37
C GLY A 48 8.75 5.45 4.28
N ASP A 49 9.08 4.81 5.41
CA ASP A 49 9.44 3.39 5.43
C ASP A 49 8.19 2.51 5.35
N LEU A 50 7.88 2.04 4.14
CA LEU A 50 6.74 1.17 3.86
C LEU A 50 6.84 -0.20 4.54
N ALA A 51 8.04 -0.67 4.88
CA ALA A 51 8.22 -1.94 5.58
C ALA A 51 7.86 -1.82 7.08
N ALA A 52 7.94 -0.63 7.64
CA ALA A 52 7.55 -0.33 9.02
C ALA A 52 6.03 -0.16 9.19
N LEU A 53 5.25 -0.19 8.11
CA LEU A 53 3.78 -0.24 8.19
C LEU A 53 3.34 -1.63 8.68
N THR A 54 3.00 -1.69 9.96
CA THR A 54 2.55 -2.91 10.63
C THR A 54 1.03 -3.06 10.57
N ALA A 55 0.59 -4.31 10.49
CA ALA A 55 -0.82 -4.66 10.56
C ALA A 55 -1.41 -4.40 11.94
N SER A 56 -2.74 -4.21 11.98
CA SER A 56 -3.49 -4.38 13.22
C SER A 56 -3.68 -5.87 13.47
N ASP A 57 -3.29 -6.37 14.65
CA ASP A 57 -3.41 -7.78 15.02
C ASP A 57 -4.85 -8.21 15.38
N ASN A 58 -5.83 -7.30 15.23
CA ASN A 58 -7.20 -7.51 15.68
C ASN A 58 -8.14 -8.11 14.63
N VAL A 59 -7.64 -8.45 13.43
CA VAL A 59 -8.47 -9.01 12.35
C VAL A 59 -8.12 -10.47 12.12
N LEU A 60 -9.14 -11.34 12.17
CA LEU A 60 -9.01 -12.76 11.89
C LEU A 60 -9.23 -13.03 10.39
N CYS A 61 -8.18 -13.52 9.72
CA CYS A 61 -8.25 -13.92 8.32
C CYS A 61 -8.23 -15.44 8.15
N THR A 62 -8.87 -15.92 7.08
CA THR A 62 -8.75 -17.32 6.65
C THR A 62 -7.30 -17.62 6.23
N ARG A 63 -6.95 -18.90 6.21
CA ARG A 63 -5.64 -19.38 5.74
C ARG A 63 -5.64 -19.75 4.25
N GLU A 64 -6.65 -19.31 3.51
CA GLU A 64 -6.68 -19.48 2.06
C GLU A 64 -5.46 -18.78 1.44
N TYR A 65 -4.83 -19.44 0.48
CA TYR A 65 -3.74 -18.87 -0.28
C TYR A 65 -4.24 -18.42 -1.65
N ASN A 66 -4.56 -17.13 -1.74
CA ASN A 66 -4.96 -16.45 -2.97
C ASN A 66 -4.20 -15.10 -3.01
N PRO A 67 -2.92 -15.12 -3.41
CA PRO A 67 -2.00 -14.04 -3.10
C PRO A 67 -2.32 -12.76 -3.87
N VAL A 68 -2.13 -11.64 -3.19
CA VAL A 68 -2.22 -10.30 -3.78
C VAL A 68 -0.91 -9.57 -3.56
N VAL A 69 -0.41 -8.95 -4.62
CA VAL A 69 0.81 -8.14 -4.59
C VAL A 69 0.44 -6.67 -4.69
N ILE A 70 1.03 -5.86 -3.83
CA ILE A 70 0.96 -4.40 -3.92
C ILE A 70 2.31 -3.84 -4.34
N THR A 71 2.28 -2.72 -5.08
CA THR A 71 3.46 -1.92 -5.34
C THR A 71 3.26 -0.49 -4.89
N VAL A 72 4.35 0.15 -4.50
CA VAL A 72 4.43 1.60 -4.28
C VAL A 72 5.65 2.13 -4.99
N GLN A 73 5.43 3.04 -5.93
CA GLN A 73 6.46 3.60 -6.78
C GLN A 73 6.39 5.12 -6.77
N GLY A 74 7.53 5.80 -6.79
CA GLY A 74 7.58 7.25 -6.95
C GLY A 74 8.63 7.92 -6.07
N VAL A 75 8.25 9.03 -5.43
CA VAL A 75 9.15 9.83 -4.59
C VAL A 75 8.50 10.25 -3.27
N TRP A 76 9.26 10.09 -2.18
CA TRP A 76 8.94 10.54 -0.85
C TRP A 76 10.05 11.46 -0.33
N GLN A 77 9.72 12.73 -0.05
CA GLN A 77 10.67 13.74 0.44
C GLN A 77 12.00 13.78 -0.38
N GLY A 78 11.88 13.70 -1.71
CA GLY A 78 13.03 13.72 -2.63
C GLY A 78 13.76 12.38 -2.79
N LYS A 79 13.43 11.34 -2.01
CA LYS A 79 13.99 9.99 -2.15
C LYS A 79 13.12 9.13 -3.06
N ARG A 80 13.77 8.35 -3.92
CA ARG A 80 13.07 7.38 -4.77
C ARG A 80 12.50 6.25 -3.92
N VAL A 81 11.25 5.91 -4.17
CA VAL A 81 10.53 4.80 -3.55
C VAL A 81 10.28 3.74 -4.62
N SER A 82 10.70 2.52 -4.33
CA SER A 82 10.35 1.32 -5.09
C SER A 82 10.12 0.21 -4.09
N TYR A 83 8.86 -0.14 -3.87
CA TYR A 83 8.45 -1.11 -2.88
C TYR A 83 7.43 -2.07 -3.47
N GLU A 84 7.53 -3.32 -3.05
CA GLU A 84 6.60 -4.39 -3.39
C GLU A 84 6.38 -5.24 -2.14
N ARG A 85 5.14 -5.70 -1.94
CA ARG A 85 4.81 -6.67 -0.90
C ARG A 85 3.69 -7.59 -1.37
N THR A 86 3.90 -8.89 -1.16
CA THR A 86 2.89 -9.92 -1.40
C THR A 86 2.23 -10.30 -0.07
N PHE A 87 0.91 -10.35 -0.07
CA PHE A 87 0.10 -10.86 1.03
C PHE A 87 -0.51 -12.20 0.64
N ALA A 88 -0.68 -13.09 1.62
CA ALA A 88 -1.21 -14.44 1.37
C ALA A 88 -2.65 -14.43 0.81
N ASN A 89 -3.44 -13.43 1.18
CA ASN A 89 -4.77 -13.16 0.63
C ASN A 89 -5.19 -11.71 0.87
N GLU A 90 -6.27 -11.29 0.24
CA GLU A 90 -6.82 -9.94 0.34
C GLU A 90 -7.27 -9.57 1.76
N CYS A 91 -7.74 -10.54 2.56
CA CYS A 91 -8.03 -10.29 3.97
C CYS A 91 -6.76 -9.87 4.71
N VAL A 92 -5.64 -10.57 4.56
CA VAL A 92 -4.37 -10.19 5.20
C VAL A 92 -3.87 -8.83 4.70
N LYS A 93 -4.07 -8.51 3.41
CA LYS A 93 -3.80 -7.15 2.86
C LYS A 93 -4.63 -6.09 3.59
N ASN A 94 -5.93 -6.29 3.72
CA ASN A 94 -6.85 -5.30 4.30
C ASN A 94 -6.78 -5.23 5.83
N ALA A 95 -6.55 -6.37 6.49
CA ALA A 95 -6.27 -6.49 7.93
C ALA A 95 -5.02 -5.71 8.34
N SER A 96 -4.11 -5.48 7.38
CA SER A 96 -2.98 -4.63 7.66
C SER A 96 -3.36 -3.19 8.03
N THR A 97 -4.63 -2.77 7.83
CA THR A 97 -5.29 -1.53 8.27
C THR A 97 -4.46 -0.24 8.19
N THR A 98 -3.36 -0.25 7.45
CA THR A 98 -2.68 0.97 7.03
C THR A 98 -3.57 1.56 5.95
N SER A 99 -4.04 2.78 6.18
CA SER A 99 -4.81 3.52 5.18
C SER A 99 -4.06 3.64 3.86
N VAL A 100 -2.72 3.51 3.86
CA VAL A 100 -1.88 3.47 2.65
C VAL A 100 -2.28 2.36 1.66
N PHE A 101 -2.77 1.21 2.11
CA PHE A 101 -3.11 0.08 1.22
C PHE A 101 -4.62 -0.14 1.05
N ALA A 102 -5.45 0.74 1.63
CA ALA A 102 -6.91 0.63 1.65
C ALA A 102 -7.57 1.30 0.43
N PHE A 103 -7.36 0.72 -0.76
CA PHE A 103 -7.96 1.13 -2.05
C PHE A 103 -8.29 -0.09 -2.94
#